data_AF-A0A812XIX9-F1
#
_entry.id   AF-A0A812XIX9-F1
#
_cell.length_a   1.000
_cell.length_b   1.000
_cell.length_c   1.000
_cell.angle_alpha   90.00
_cell.angle_beta   90.00
_cell.angle_gamma   90.00
#
_symmetry.space_group_name_H-M   'P 1'
#
loop_
_entity.id
_entity.type
_entity.pdbx_description
1 polymer ?
#
loop_
_entity_poly.entity_id
_entity_poly.type
_entity_poly.pdbx_seq_one_letter_code
_entity_poly.pdbx_strand_id
1 'polypeptide(L)'
;AAQDAVLSALPAWLTVYGKLCEGHDSWEASVRVRCAFTALQAVTSLCRFPELEVTMSESIEGLLRPACLLVQSLHPAYEQAVIQADDGGQSEEEGGIAPFVAQTMELIQAMAVRVKLKPLLKNRLKNLLQLLVPFMRITENQAASWRADPNEFLVQEEDEHCRGCTIRVSGEGLVGQMLDSFKREASRAVAALATDLLERGEAGRSSGDAAAWKLTEVGLFVFSIAVGEATVKSLQRSELGPLVPDTLQLAARLCADRNASEFLRARAFSHLHRLGDIVTQMVRPSAFLCCALACPCRSRC
;
A
#
# COMPACT_ATOMS: atom_id res chain seq x y z
N ALA A 1 -35.80 -16.16 12.23
CA ALA A 1 -36.83 -15.29 11.60
C ALA A 1 -36.25 -13.93 11.17
N ALA A 2 -35.90 -13.01 12.09
CA ALA A 2 -35.36 -11.70 11.70
C ALA A 2 -33.97 -11.78 11.05
N GLN A 3 -33.08 -12.62 11.58
CA GLN A 3 -31.75 -12.85 11.00
C GLN A 3 -31.83 -13.47 9.60
N ASP A 4 -32.69 -14.48 9.40
CA ASP A 4 -32.90 -15.12 8.09
C ASP A 4 -33.49 -14.15 7.06
N ALA A 5 -34.35 -13.23 7.50
CA ALA A 5 -34.88 -12.17 6.65
C ALA A 5 -33.78 -11.17 6.22
N VAL A 6 -32.85 -10.82 7.11
CA VAL A 6 -31.70 -9.97 6.78
C VAL A 6 -30.75 -10.68 5.81
N LEU A 7 -30.43 -11.95 6.09
CA LEU A 7 -29.54 -12.75 5.24
C LEU A 7 -30.12 -12.93 3.82
N SER A 8 -31.42 -13.17 3.70
CA SER A 8 -32.08 -13.31 2.40
C SER A 8 -32.18 -11.99 1.61
N ALA A 9 -32.22 -10.84 2.29
CA ALA A 9 -32.25 -9.52 1.65
C ALA A 9 -30.86 -9.00 1.25
N LEU A 10 -29.79 -9.52 1.86
CA LEU A 10 -28.42 -9.02 1.69
C LEU A 10 -27.94 -8.97 0.22
N PRO A 11 -28.19 -9.97 -0.65
CA PRO A 11 -27.81 -9.88 -2.06
C PRO A 11 -28.44 -8.69 -2.80
N ALA A 12 -29.70 -8.38 -2.48
CA ALA A 12 -30.39 -7.23 -3.06
C ALA A 12 -29.76 -5.90 -2.61
N TRP A 13 -29.34 -5.81 -1.34
CA TRP A 13 -28.63 -4.63 -0.84
C TRP A 13 -27.26 -4.46 -1.51
N LEU A 14 -26.49 -5.54 -1.65
CA LEU A 14 -25.21 -5.52 -2.36
C LEU A 14 -25.38 -5.10 -3.83
N THR A 15 -26.49 -5.50 -4.47
CA THR A 15 -26.84 -5.06 -5.82
C THR A 15 -27.07 -3.55 -5.88
N VAL A 16 -27.84 -2.99 -4.92
CA VAL A 16 -28.06 -1.55 -4.82
C VAL A 16 -26.74 -0.80 -4.61
N TYR A 17 -25.90 -1.28 -3.69
CA TYR A 17 -24.58 -0.69 -3.45
C TYR A 17 -23.68 -0.75 -4.71
N GLY A 18 -23.73 -1.84 -5.48
CA GLY A 18 -23.05 -1.93 -6.76
C GLY A 18 -23.52 -0.87 -7.77
N LYS A 19 -24.84 -0.63 -7.85
CA LYS A 19 -25.43 0.45 -8.66
C LYS A 19 -25.00 1.85 -8.21
N LEU A 20 -24.84 2.07 -6.90
CA LEU A 20 -24.30 3.34 -6.40
C LEU A 20 -22.84 3.55 -6.85
N CYS A 21 -22.03 2.49 -6.91
CA CYS A 21 -20.66 2.54 -7.43
C CYS A 21 -20.61 2.72 -8.96
N GLU A 22 -21.50 2.06 -9.71
CA GLU A 22 -21.66 2.29 -11.16
C GLU A 22 -22.00 3.76 -11.43
N GLY A 23 -22.88 4.34 -10.62
CA GLY A 23 -23.37 5.70 -10.78
C GLY A 23 -24.42 5.81 -11.87
N HIS A 24 -24.88 7.04 -12.10
CA HIS A 24 -25.83 7.38 -13.14
C HIS A 24 -25.28 8.55 -13.95
N ASP A 25 -25.53 8.58 -15.26
CA ASP A 25 -24.95 9.58 -16.18
C ASP A 25 -25.36 11.03 -15.83
N SER A 26 -26.49 11.20 -15.14
CA SER A 26 -26.97 12.51 -14.69
C SER A 26 -26.33 12.99 -13.38
N TRP A 27 -25.48 12.18 -12.74
CA TRP A 27 -24.85 12.56 -11.47
C TRP A 27 -23.61 13.39 -11.72
N GLU A 28 -23.45 14.45 -10.93
CA GLU A 28 -22.15 15.12 -10.83
C GLU A 28 -21.07 14.15 -10.33
N ALA A 29 -19.84 14.34 -10.78
CA ALA A 29 -18.71 13.48 -10.39
C ALA A 29 -18.53 13.41 -8.86
N SER A 30 -18.66 14.55 -8.17
CA SER A 30 -18.57 14.62 -6.71
C SER A 30 -19.68 13.81 -6.02
N VAL A 31 -20.90 13.85 -6.53
CA VAL A 31 -22.04 13.07 -6.03
C VAL A 31 -21.81 11.59 -6.22
N ARG A 32 -21.36 11.18 -7.41
CA ARG A 32 -21.03 9.78 -7.72
C ARG A 32 -19.99 9.21 -6.76
N VAL A 33 -18.92 9.96 -6.49
CA VAL A 33 -17.87 9.54 -5.55
C VAL A 33 -18.41 9.40 -4.13
N ARG A 34 -19.23 10.35 -3.64
CA ARG A 34 -19.84 10.24 -2.30
C ARG A 34 -20.80 9.06 -2.16
N CYS A 35 -21.61 8.78 -3.18
CA CYS A 35 -22.51 7.63 -3.20
C CYS A 35 -21.73 6.31 -3.16
N ALA A 36 -20.68 6.20 -3.98
CA ALA A 36 -19.80 5.03 -3.98
C ALA A 36 -19.08 4.87 -2.63
N PHE A 37 -18.53 5.96 -2.06
CA PHE A 37 -17.92 5.96 -0.73
C PHE A 37 -18.87 5.44 0.35
N THR A 38 -20.10 5.93 0.38
CA THR A 38 -21.13 5.48 1.35
C THR A 38 -21.45 4.00 1.17
N ALA A 39 -21.54 3.54 -0.08
CA ALA A 39 -21.74 2.13 -0.39
C ALA A 39 -20.58 1.26 0.12
N LEU A 40 -19.32 1.69 -0.09
CA LEU A 40 -18.15 0.97 0.40
C LEU A 40 -18.07 0.96 1.94
N GLN A 41 -18.43 2.05 2.62
CA GLN A 41 -18.50 2.10 4.08
C GLN A 41 -19.49 1.06 4.64
N ALA A 42 -20.67 0.99 4.02
CA ALA A 42 -21.69 0.01 4.39
C ALA A 42 -21.18 -1.42 4.20
N VAL A 43 -20.61 -1.75 3.04
CA VAL A 43 -20.09 -3.11 2.77
C VAL A 43 -18.88 -3.46 3.64
N THR A 44 -17.98 -2.51 3.90
CA THR A 44 -16.84 -2.71 4.81
C THR A 44 -17.32 -3.05 6.22
N SER A 45 -18.38 -2.37 6.67
CA SER A 45 -19.02 -2.68 7.96
C SER A 45 -19.65 -4.07 7.98
N LEU A 46 -20.28 -4.50 6.87
CA LEU A 46 -20.83 -5.85 6.74
C LEU A 46 -19.73 -6.92 6.79
N CYS A 47 -18.55 -6.66 6.22
CA CYS A 47 -17.40 -7.56 6.34
C CYS A 47 -16.95 -7.76 7.80
N ARG A 48 -17.43 -7.00 8.79
CA ARG A 48 -17.12 -7.22 10.21
C ARG A 48 -17.88 -8.40 10.83
N PHE A 49 -18.92 -8.90 10.17
CA PHE A 49 -19.77 -9.99 10.65
C PHE A 49 -19.47 -11.31 9.92
N PRO A 50 -18.83 -12.30 10.58
CA PRO A 50 -18.52 -13.59 9.97
C PRO A 50 -19.73 -14.32 9.41
N GLU A 51 -20.90 -14.16 10.02
CA GLU A 51 -22.16 -14.82 9.64
C GLU A 51 -22.62 -14.41 8.23
N LEU A 52 -22.16 -13.26 7.73
CA LEU A 52 -22.54 -12.74 6.42
C LEU A 52 -21.56 -13.19 5.32
N GLU A 53 -20.39 -13.74 5.66
CA GLU A 53 -19.29 -13.89 4.69
C GLU A 53 -19.63 -14.83 3.53
N VAL A 54 -20.47 -15.86 3.78
CA VAL A 54 -20.91 -16.81 2.75
C VAL A 54 -21.78 -16.09 1.72
N THR A 55 -22.87 -15.46 2.15
CA THR A 55 -23.78 -14.71 1.29
C THR A 55 -23.08 -13.56 0.58
N MET A 56 -22.17 -12.86 1.26
CA MET A 56 -21.37 -11.81 0.64
C MET A 56 -20.45 -12.36 -0.46
N SER A 57 -19.79 -13.51 -0.24
CA SER A 57 -18.86 -14.09 -1.22
C SER A 57 -19.51 -14.39 -2.57
N GLU A 58 -20.82 -14.64 -2.60
CA GLU A 58 -21.58 -14.94 -3.82
C GLU A 58 -21.93 -13.68 -4.62
N SER A 59 -22.00 -12.51 -3.98
CA SER A 59 -22.58 -11.29 -4.59
C SER A 59 -21.65 -10.06 -4.58
N ILE A 60 -20.59 -10.06 -3.78
CA ILE A 60 -19.74 -8.87 -3.55
C ILE A 60 -18.99 -8.40 -4.81
N GLU A 61 -18.73 -9.30 -5.77
CA GLU A 61 -18.12 -8.93 -7.06
C GLU A 61 -18.94 -7.90 -7.84
N GLY A 62 -20.27 -7.94 -7.71
CA GLY A 62 -21.18 -6.96 -8.33
C GLY A 62 -20.96 -5.53 -7.83
N LEU A 63 -20.33 -5.36 -6.67
CA LEU A 63 -19.93 -4.06 -6.13
C LEU A 63 -18.43 -3.79 -6.33
N LEU A 64 -17.57 -4.79 -6.10
CA LEU A 64 -16.13 -4.61 -6.16
C LEU A 64 -15.67 -4.17 -7.55
N ARG A 65 -16.25 -4.75 -8.61
CA ARG A 65 -15.87 -4.40 -9.98
C ARG A 65 -16.20 -2.94 -10.33
N PRO A 66 -17.44 -2.44 -10.15
CA PRO A 66 -17.74 -1.02 -10.35
C PRO A 66 -16.90 -0.07 -9.49
N ALA A 67 -16.62 -0.44 -8.23
CA ALA A 67 -15.78 0.37 -7.35
C ALA A 67 -14.35 0.51 -7.89
N CYS A 68 -13.72 -0.59 -8.32
CA CYS A 68 -12.39 -0.56 -8.93
C CYS A 68 -12.36 0.24 -10.24
N LEU A 69 -13.41 0.14 -11.07
CA LEU A 69 -13.52 0.93 -12.29
C LEU A 69 -13.65 2.43 -12.00
N LEU A 70 -14.39 2.79 -10.95
CA LEU A 70 -14.49 4.18 -10.51
C LEU A 70 -13.12 4.70 -10.04
N VAL A 71 -12.40 3.97 -9.18
CA VAL A 71 -11.03 4.32 -8.78
C VAL A 71 -10.13 4.54 -10.00
N GLN A 72 -10.16 3.63 -10.97
CA GLN A 72 -9.36 3.74 -12.18
C GLN A 72 -9.69 5.01 -12.97
N SER A 73 -10.98 5.35 -13.10
CA SER A 73 -11.43 6.54 -13.83
C SER A 73 -11.07 7.86 -13.14
N LEU A 74 -10.87 7.85 -11.82
CA LEU A 74 -10.53 9.05 -11.03
C LEU A 74 -9.04 9.39 -11.09
N HIS A 75 -8.18 8.43 -11.43
CA HIS A 75 -6.73 8.61 -11.40
C HIS A 75 -6.23 9.82 -12.22
N PRO A 76 -6.64 10.05 -13.49
CA PRO A 76 -6.15 11.20 -14.24
C PRO A 76 -6.49 12.56 -13.61
N ALA A 77 -7.71 12.69 -13.06
CA ALA A 77 -8.13 13.91 -12.38
C ALA A 77 -7.35 14.12 -11.07
N TYR A 78 -7.13 13.05 -10.31
CA TYR A 78 -6.32 13.09 -9.10
C TYR A 78 -4.85 13.45 -9.40
N GLU A 79 -4.30 12.91 -10.48
CA GLU A 79 -2.92 13.19 -10.90
C GLU A 79 -2.72 14.69 -11.12
N GLN A 80 -3.63 15.31 -11.86
CA GLN A 80 -3.55 16.72 -12.21
C GLN A 80 -3.85 17.65 -11.04
N ALA A 81 -4.85 17.32 -10.23
CA ALA A 81 -5.33 18.21 -9.17
C ALA A 81 -4.57 18.06 -7.83
N VAL A 82 -3.85 16.97 -7.63
CA VAL A 82 -3.26 16.62 -6.32
C VAL A 82 -1.78 16.23 -6.42
N ILE A 83 -1.42 15.34 -7.36
CA ILE A 83 -0.06 14.82 -7.45
C ILE A 83 0.88 15.75 -8.23
N GLN A 84 0.42 16.38 -9.30
CA GLN A 84 1.23 17.23 -10.18
C GLN A 84 0.67 18.65 -10.31
N ALA A 85 0.03 19.14 -9.25
CA ALA A 85 -0.64 20.43 -9.27
C ALA A 85 0.35 21.60 -9.17
N ASP A 86 0.26 22.55 -10.11
CA ASP A 86 1.16 23.72 -10.15
C ASP A 86 0.88 24.75 -9.02
N ASP A 87 -0.30 24.68 -8.40
CA ASP A 87 -0.78 25.63 -7.38
C ASP A 87 -0.68 25.11 -5.93
N GLY A 88 0.10 24.04 -5.73
CA GLY A 88 0.24 23.38 -4.43
C GLY A 88 -0.79 22.30 -4.16
N GLY A 89 -1.77 22.08 -5.05
CA GLY A 89 -2.65 20.92 -5.04
C GLY A 89 -3.73 20.91 -3.96
N GLN A 90 -4.80 20.18 -4.26
CA GLN A 90 -5.93 20.02 -3.35
C GLN A 90 -5.54 19.16 -2.13
N SER A 91 -6.06 19.55 -0.96
CA SER A 91 -5.90 18.77 0.28
C SER A 91 -6.69 17.45 0.21
N GLU A 92 -6.15 16.40 0.84
CA GLU A 92 -6.80 15.09 0.98
C GLU A 92 -7.82 15.02 2.13
N GLU A 93 -7.96 16.08 2.95
CA GLU A 93 -8.60 15.99 4.27
C GLU A 93 -10.14 15.91 4.28
N GLU A 94 -10.85 16.54 3.34
CA GLU A 94 -12.32 16.59 3.40
C GLU A 94 -13.02 16.36 2.04
N GLY A 95 -13.72 15.23 1.95
CA GLY A 95 -14.55 14.86 0.80
C GLY A 95 -13.76 14.45 -0.45
N GLY A 96 -14.48 13.96 -1.47
CA GLY A 96 -13.87 13.70 -2.78
C GLY A 96 -13.14 12.37 -2.92
N ILE A 97 -12.06 12.37 -3.71
CA ILE A 97 -11.40 11.15 -4.22
C ILE A 97 -10.61 10.44 -3.12
N ALA A 98 -9.88 11.18 -2.28
CA ALA A 98 -8.98 10.59 -1.30
C ALA A 98 -9.70 9.71 -0.25
N PRO A 99 -10.79 10.16 0.41
CA PRO A 99 -11.55 9.30 1.32
C PRO A 99 -12.15 8.06 0.62
N PHE A 100 -12.56 8.18 -0.64
CA PHE A 100 -13.08 7.05 -1.41
C PHE A 100 -12.01 5.99 -1.72
N VAL A 101 -10.81 6.42 -2.11
CA VAL A 101 -9.67 5.52 -2.35
C VAL A 101 -9.25 4.84 -1.05
N ALA A 102 -9.13 5.60 0.05
CA ALA A 102 -8.85 5.04 1.38
C ALA A 102 -9.90 4.01 1.81
N GLN A 103 -11.19 4.30 1.65
CA GLN A 103 -12.27 3.36 1.96
C GLN A 103 -12.23 2.10 1.08
N THR A 104 -11.76 2.22 -0.17
CA THR A 104 -11.55 1.07 -1.06
C THR A 104 -10.44 0.17 -0.52
N MET A 105 -9.34 0.75 -0.03
CA MET A 105 -8.27 0.01 0.64
C MET A 105 -8.80 -0.68 1.91
N GLU A 106 -9.58 0.01 2.74
CA GLU A 106 -10.20 -0.59 3.94
C GLU A 106 -11.13 -1.76 3.62
N LEU A 107 -11.95 -1.66 2.56
CA LEU A 107 -12.80 -2.78 2.14
C LEU A 107 -11.95 -4.00 1.78
N ILE A 108 -10.87 -3.80 1.01
CA ILE A 108 -9.97 -4.89 0.61
C ILE A 108 -9.30 -5.51 1.86
N GLN A 109 -8.89 -4.69 2.82
CA GLN A 109 -8.35 -5.16 4.11
C GLN A 109 -9.38 -6.01 4.86
N ALA A 110 -10.61 -5.52 5.00
CA ALA A 110 -11.70 -6.22 5.67
C ALA A 110 -12.06 -7.55 4.98
N MET A 111 -11.98 -7.62 3.64
CA MET A 111 -12.15 -8.86 2.89
C MET A 111 -10.98 -9.84 3.08
N ALA A 112 -9.75 -9.35 3.19
CA ALA A 112 -8.54 -10.19 3.28
C ALA A 112 -8.53 -11.09 4.52
N VAL A 113 -9.13 -10.64 5.62
CA VAL A 113 -9.20 -11.40 6.89
C VAL A 113 -10.35 -12.41 6.94
N ARG A 114 -11.24 -12.44 5.93
CA ARG A 114 -12.42 -13.34 5.92
C ARG A 114 -12.18 -14.57 5.08
N VAL A 115 -12.51 -15.74 5.63
CA VAL A 115 -12.20 -17.04 5.03
C VAL A 115 -12.88 -17.20 3.67
N LYS A 116 -14.11 -16.68 3.52
CA LYS A 116 -14.86 -16.77 2.25
C LYS A 116 -14.60 -15.63 1.27
N LEU A 117 -14.17 -14.46 1.74
CA LEU A 117 -13.93 -13.30 0.87
C LEU A 117 -12.48 -13.23 0.37
N LYS A 118 -11.52 -13.63 1.21
CA LYS A 118 -10.09 -13.68 0.89
C LYS A 118 -9.76 -14.36 -0.44
N PRO A 119 -10.34 -15.52 -0.81
CA PRO A 119 -10.06 -16.17 -2.10
C PRO A 119 -10.36 -15.29 -3.32
N LEU A 120 -11.31 -14.36 -3.21
CA LEU A 120 -11.65 -13.43 -4.29
C LEU A 120 -10.50 -12.46 -4.59
N LEU A 121 -9.66 -12.15 -3.60
CA LEU A 121 -8.54 -11.21 -3.77
C LEU A 121 -7.25 -11.88 -4.25
N LYS A 122 -7.08 -13.16 -3.92
CA LYS A 122 -5.80 -13.89 -4.00
C LYS A 122 -5.10 -13.78 -5.36
N ASN A 123 -5.85 -13.87 -6.46
CA ASN A 123 -5.27 -13.85 -7.81
C ASN A 123 -5.19 -12.44 -8.43
N ARG A 124 -5.58 -11.40 -7.67
CA ARG A 124 -5.67 -10.02 -8.15
C ARG A 124 -4.83 -9.04 -7.34
N LEU A 125 -4.03 -9.52 -6.36
CA LEU A 125 -3.24 -8.68 -5.45
C LEU A 125 -2.38 -7.65 -6.20
N LYS A 126 -1.63 -8.08 -7.22
CA LYS A 126 -0.81 -7.17 -8.03
C LYS A 126 -1.66 -6.09 -8.71
N ASN A 127 -2.77 -6.49 -9.34
CA ASN A 127 -3.64 -5.55 -10.06
C ASN A 127 -4.30 -4.54 -9.11
N LEU A 128 -4.71 -4.99 -7.90
CA LEU A 128 -5.26 -4.12 -6.87
C LEU A 128 -4.21 -3.11 -6.38
N LEU A 129 -2.98 -3.56 -6.13
CA LEU A 129 -1.89 -2.65 -5.76
C LEU A 129 -1.57 -1.66 -6.89
N GLN A 130 -1.49 -2.12 -8.15
CA GLN A 130 -1.27 -1.25 -9.31
C GLN A 130 -2.38 -0.20 -9.50
N LEU A 131 -3.62 -0.54 -9.12
CA LEU A 131 -4.76 0.38 -9.16
C LEU A 131 -4.65 1.48 -8.09
N LEU A 132 -4.16 1.14 -6.90
CA LEU A 132 -4.26 2.00 -5.71
C LEU A 132 -2.97 2.78 -5.41
N VAL A 133 -1.80 2.23 -5.73
CA VAL A 133 -0.50 2.85 -5.45
C VAL A 133 -0.27 4.20 -6.15
N PRO A 134 -0.82 4.50 -7.34
CA PRO A 134 -0.69 5.83 -7.92
C PRO A 134 -1.19 6.96 -7.01
N PHE A 135 -2.18 6.69 -6.16
CA PHE A 135 -2.75 7.64 -5.19
C PHE A 135 -1.91 7.76 -3.91
N MET A 136 -0.97 6.85 -3.65
CA MET A 136 -0.13 6.87 -2.46
C MET A 136 1.11 7.76 -2.61
N ARG A 137 1.33 8.37 -3.78
CA ARG A 137 2.46 9.28 -3.99
C ARG A 137 2.29 10.56 -3.19
N ILE A 138 3.41 11.12 -2.76
CA ILE A 138 3.45 12.42 -2.07
C ILE A 138 2.78 13.49 -2.93
N THR A 139 1.77 14.14 -2.38
CA THR A 139 1.02 15.20 -3.04
C THR A 139 1.81 16.51 -3.03
N GLU A 140 1.48 17.46 -3.91
CA GLU A 140 2.09 18.79 -3.84
C GLU A 140 1.72 19.52 -2.54
N ASN A 141 0.52 19.25 -2.01
CA ASN A 141 0.04 19.84 -0.76
C ASN A 141 0.87 19.34 0.44
N GLN A 142 1.09 18.02 0.52
CA GLN A 142 1.98 17.41 1.51
C GLN A 142 3.40 17.95 1.38
N ALA A 143 3.95 17.99 0.17
CA ALA A 143 5.29 18.51 -0.07
C ALA A 143 5.43 19.98 0.36
N ALA A 144 4.43 20.81 0.12
CA ALA A 144 4.42 22.20 0.56
C ALA A 144 4.31 22.32 2.09
N SER A 145 3.39 21.57 2.71
CA SER A 145 3.19 21.56 4.16
C SER A 145 4.44 21.09 4.89
N TRP A 146 5.05 19.99 4.45
CA TRP A 146 6.26 19.41 5.05
C TRP A 146 7.50 20.29 4.91
N ARG A 147 7.58 21.13 3.86
CA ARG A 147 8.62 22.15 3.75
C ARG A 147 8.39 23.30 4.73
N ALA A 148 7.14 23.67 4.96
CA ALA A 148 6.77 24.73 5.88
C ALA A 148 6.96 24.31 7.34
N ASP A 149 6.62 23.06 7.69
CA ASP A 149 6.84 22.47 9.00
C ASP A 149 7.41 21.04 8.89
N PRO A 150 8.74 20.87 9.04
CA PRO A 150 9.36 19.55 9.06
C PRO A 150 8.88 18.65 10.22
N ASN A 151 8.30 19.19 11.29
CA ASN A 151 7.72 18.35 12.35
C ASN A 151 6.45 17.65 11.85
N GLU A 152 5.67 18.31 10.99
CA GLU A 152 4.49 17.70 10.39
C GLU A 152 4.86 16.48 9.53
N PHE A 153 5.97 16.57 8.77
CA PHE A 153 6.52 15.41 8.05
C PHE A 153 6.81 14.23 8.99
N LEU A 154 7.50 14.48 10.10
CA LEU A 154 7.85 13.43 11.05
C LEU A 154 6.60 12.79 11.66
N VAL A 155 5.63 13.60 12.09
CA VAL A 155 4.39 13.08 12.67
C VAL A 155 3.61 12.27 11.62
N GLN A 156 3.45 12.78 10.40
CA GLN A 156 2.66 12.09 9.37
C GLN A 156 3.34 10.81 8.81
N GLU A 157 4.65 10.69 8.90
CA GLU A 157 5.40 9.51 8.44
C GLU A 157 5.70 8.48 9.54
N GLU A 158 5.56 8.84 10.82
CA GLU A 158 5.80 7.94 11.97
C GLU A 158 4.53 7.60 12.78
N ASP A 159 3.48 8.45 12.76
CA ASP A 159 2.25 8.24 13.52
C ASP A 159 1.07 7.84 12.62
N GLU A 160 0.60 6.60 12.80
CA GLU A 160 -0.55 6.00 12.11
C GLU A 160 -1.89 6.75 12.35
N HIS A 161 -1.97 7.61 13.37
CA HIS A 161 -3.19 8.36 13.74
C HIS A 161 -3.17 9.82 13.24
N CYS A 162 -2.15 10.22 12.49
CA CYS A 162 -2.03 11.59 12.01
C CYS A 162 -3.04 11.92 10.88
N ARG A 163 -3.50 13.17 10.83
CA ARG A 163 -4.36 13.72 9.75
C ARG A 163 -3.47 14.14 8.56
N GLY A 164 -4.06 14.27 7.36
CA GLY A 164 -3.35 14.78 6.16
C GLY A 164 -2.63 13.73 5.28
N CYS A 165 -2.51 12.49 5.75
CA CYS A 165 -1.90 11.37 5.00
C CYS A 165 -2.81 10.14 4.85
N THR A 166 -4.13 10.37 4.77
CA THR A 166 -5.15 9.30 4.84
C THR A 166 -4.93 8.19 3.82
N ILE A 167 -4.57 8.50 2.57
CA ILE A 167 -4.31 7.47 1.56
C ILE A 167 -3.04 6.69 1.87
N ARG A 168 -1.97 7.36 2.30
CA ARG A 168 -0.68 6.71 2.59
C ARG A 168 -0.79 5.76 3.77
N VAL A 169 -1.42 6.20 4.86
CA VAL A 169 -1.72 5.36 6.04
C VAL A 169 -2.60 4.16 5.65
N SER A 170 -3.66 4.40 4.87
CA SER A 170 -4.53 3.32 4.38
C SER A 170 -3.80 2.33 3.48
N GLY A 171 -2.84 2.81 2.67
CA GLY A 171 -2.02 2.02 1.79
C GLY A 171 -0.99 1.18 2.53
N GLU A 172 -0.37 1.72 3.58
CA GLU A 172 0.50 0.97 4.49
C GLU A 172 -0.26 -0.18 5.16
N GLY A 173 -1.41 0.13 5.77
CA GLY A 173 -2.30 -0.89 6.35
C GLY A 173 -2.73 -1.95 5.33
N LEU A 174 -3.05 -1.55 4.10
CA LEU A 174 -3.39 -2.50 3.03
C LEU A 174 -2.23 -3.45 2.69
N VAL A 175 -1.02 -2.92 2.50
CA VAL A 175 0.15 -3.73 2.15
C VAL A 175 0.47 -4.71 3.28
N GLY A 176 0.52 -4.23 4.52
CA GLY A 176 0.72 -5.08 5.71
C GLY A 176 -0.35 -6.17 5.81
N GLN A 177 -1.63 -5.80 5.71
CA GLN A 177 -2.73 -6.76 5.75
C GLN A 177 -2.66 -7.80 4.62
N MET A 178 -2.25 -7.40 3.40
CA MET A 178 -2.04 -8.34 2.30
C MET A 178 -0.89 -9.31 2.59
N LEU A 179 0.24 -8.83 3.09
CA LEU A 179 1.37 -9.68 3.49
C LEU A 179 0.93 -10.67 4.56
N ASP A 180 0.13 -10.23 5.51
CA ASP A 180 -0.36 -11.09 6.57
C ASP A 180 -1.35 -12.15 6.11
N SER A 181 -2.27 -11.76 5.23
CA SER A 181 -3.30 -12.66 4.76
C SER A 181 -2.76 -13.62 3.68
N PHE A 182 -1.97 -13.14 2.74
CA PHE A 182 -1.60 -13.90 1.54
C PHE A 182 -0.15 -14.37 1.52
N LYS A 183 0.69 -13.96 2.49
CA LYS A 183 2.08 -14.39 2.64
C LYS A 183 2.84 -14.30 1.30
N ARG A 184 3.23 -15.44 0.72
CA ARG A 184 4.07 -15.49 -0.49
C ARG A 184 3.44 -14.80 -1.70
N GLU A 185 2.13 -14.95 -1.90
CA GLU A 185 1.43 -14.34 -3.02
C GLU A 185 1.46 -12.81 -2.94
N ALA A 186 1.35 -12.25 -1.73
CA ALA A 186 1.50 -10.82 -1.50
C ALA A 186 2.97 -10.36 -1.66
N SER A 187 3.94 -11.10 -1.11
CA SER A 187 5.37 -10.78 -1.29
C SER A 187 5.75 -10.71 -2.77
N ARG A 188 5.25 -11.64 -3.59
CA ARG A 188 5.45 -11.63 -5.05
C ARG A 188 4.78 -10.42 -5.72
N ALA A 189 3.57 -10.06 -5.31
CA ALA A 189 2.86 -8.91 -5.85
C ALA A 189 3.59 -7.59 -5.52
N VAL A 190 4.05 -7.44 -4.26
CA VAL A 190 4.81 -6.28 -3.80
C VAL A 190 6.16 -6.19 -4.51
N ALA A 191 6.92 -7.28 -4.60
CA ALA A 191 8.20 -7.30 -5.31
C ALA A 191 8.04 -6.85 -6.77
N ALA A 192 7.07 -7.42 -7.48
CA ALA A 192 6.82 -7.07 -8.87
C ALA A 192 6.37 -5.61 -9.07
N LEU A 193 5.59 -5.08 -8.14
CA LEU A 193 5.17 -3.68 -8.16
C LEU A 193 6.33 -2.74 -7.87
N ALA A 194 7.13 -3.04 -6.84
CA ALA A 194 8.29 -2.24 -6.47
C ALA A 194 9.29 -2.17 -7.64
N THR A 195 9.59 -3.30 -8.28
CA THR A 195 10.43 -3.33 -9.49
C THR A 195 9.90 -2.39 -10.58
N ASP A 196 8.61 -2.49 -10.94
CA ASP A 196 7.99 -1.63 -11.97
C ASP A 196 8.13 -0.13 -11.63
N LEU A 197 7.85 0.24 -10.39
CA LEU A 197 7.90 1.64 -9.94
C LEU A 197 9.32 2.19 -9.95
N LEU A 198 10.30 1.40 -9.49
CA LEU A 198 11.70 1.80 -9.47
C LEU A 198 12.27 1.93 -10.88
N GLU A 199 11.97 0.99 -11.78
CA GLU A 199 12.38 1.05 -13.19
C GLU A 199 11.78 2.27 -13.90
N ARG A 200 10.48 2.53 -13.71
CA ARG A 200 9.80 3.69 -14.31
C ARG A 200 10.30 5.01 -13.73
N GLY A 201 10.57 5.08 -12.44
CA GLY A 201 11.16 6.26 -11.81
C GLY A 201 12.56 6.56 -12.35
N GLU A 202 13.40 5.53 -12.54
CA GLU A 202 14.72 5.68 -13.14
C GLU A 202 14.66 6.13 -14.61
N ALA A 203 13.74 5.54 -15.39
CA ALA A 203 13.51 5.93 -16.77
C ALA A 203 13.03 7.40 -16.87
N GLY A 204 12.06 7.79 -16.04
CA GLY A 204 11.57 9.17 -15.98
C GLY A 204 12.66 10.17 -15.57
N ARG A 205 13.49 9.81 -14.59
CA ARG A 205 14.66 10.62 -14.20
C ARG A 205 15.62 10.81 -15.37
N SER A 206 15.89 9.73 -16.12
CA SER A 206 16.78 9.76 -17.28
C SER A 206 16.23 10.61 -18.44
N SER A 207 14.90 10.74 -18.55
CA SER A 207 14.24 11.61 -19.53
C SER A 207 13.97 13.04 -19.04
N GLY A 208 14.39 13.39 -17.83
CA GLY A 208 14.18 14.73 -17.26
C GLY A 208 12.77 15.01 -16.74
N ASP A 209 11.98 13.96 -16.43
CA ASP A 209 10.68 14.13 -15.78
C ASP A 209 10.85 14.53 -14.31
N ALA A 210 10.45 15.76 -13.99
CA ALA A 210 10.55 16.34 -12.66
C ALA A 210 9.68 15.61 -11.61
N ALA A 211 8.65 14.87 -12.01
CA ALA A 211 7.79 14.11 -11.11
C ALA A 211 8.27 12.66 -10.90
N ALA A 212 9.28 12.20 -11.65
CA ALA A 212 9.74 10.81 -11.64
C ALA A 212 10.19 10.33 -10.25
N TRP A 213 10.71 11.24 -9.41
CA TRP A 213 11.14 10.92 -8.04
C TRP A 213 9.99 10.38 -7.18
N LYS A 214 8.73 10.77 -7.44
CA LYS A 214 7.55 10.28 -6.70
C LYS A 214 7.29 8.80 -6.95
N LEU A 215 7.58 8.29 -8.15
CA LEU A 215 7.49 6.86 -8.47
C LEU A 215 8.56 6.06 -7.71
N THR A 216 9.80 6.56 -7.70
CA THR A 216 10.88 5.94 -6.93
C THR A 216 10.57 5.97 -5.43
N GLU A 217 10.04 7.08 -4.91
CA GLU A 217 9.65 7.21 -3.50
C GLU A 217 8.62 6.17 -3.11
N VAL A 218 7.50 6.08 -3.85
CA VAL A 218 6.44 5.14 -3.50
C VAL A 218 6.85 3.68 -3.71
N GLY A 219 7.74 3.41 -4.67
CA GLY A 219 8.36 2.10 -4.85
C GLY A 219 9.19 1.68 -3.62
N LEU A 220 10.03 2.59 -3.11
CA LEU A 220 10.77 2.36 -1.87
C LEU A 220 9.84 2.28 -0.65
N PHE A 221 8.77 3.08 -0.58
CA PHE A 221 7.78 3.06 0.50
C PHE A 221 7.11 1.69 0.61
N VAL A 222 6.48 1.22 -0.46
CA VAL A 222 5.77 -0.08 -0.49
C VAL A 222 6.72 -1.24 -0.22
N PHE A 223 7.94 -1.20 -0.77
CA PHE A 223 8.94 -2.23 -0.50
C PHE A 223 9.43 -2.20 0.95
N SER A 224 9.61 -1.02 1.54
CA SER A 224 10.03 -0.83 2.94
C SER A 224 9.04 -1.44 3.94
N ILE A 225 7.73 -1.32 3.68
CA ILE A 225 6.69 -1.96 4.48
C ILE A 225 6.89 -3.49 4.45
N ALA A 226 7.06 -4.06 3.26
CA ALA A 226 7.18 -5.51 3.10
C ALA A 226 8.45 -6.11 3.70
N VAL A 227 9.57 -5.39 3.67
CA VAL A 227 10.82 -5.86 4.32
C VAL A 227 10.82 -5.59 5.82
N GLY A 228 10.12 -4.56 6.30
CA GLY A 228 10.03 -4.24 7.74
C GLY A 228 9.43 -5.37 8.57
N GLU A 229 8.49 -6.12 8.01
CA GLU A 229 7.87 -7.28 8.66
C GLU A 229 8.65 -8.60 8.44
N ALA A 230 9.69 -8.58 7.61
CA ALA A 230 10.34 -9.79 7.14
C ALA A 230 11.58 -10.17 7.98
N THR A 231 11.67 -11.45 8.33
CA THR A 231 12.90 -12.06 8.86
C THR A 231 13.89 -12.36 7.74
N VAL A 232 15.19 -12.48 8.05
CA VAL A 232 16.21 -12.94 7.09
C VAL A 232 15.79 -14.25 6.39
N LYS A 233 15.24 -15.20 7.16
CA LYS A 233 14.79 -16.50 6.62
C LYS A 233 13.60 -16.36 5.68
N SER A 234 12.65 -15.46 5.97
CA SER A 234 11.50 -15.23 5.08
C SER A 234 11.94 -14.50 3.81
N LEU A 235 12.85 -13.53 3.90
CA LEU A 235 13.42 -12.84 2.74
C LEU A 235 14.10 -13.81 1.79
N GLN A 236 14.95 -14.70 2.30
CA GLN A 236 15.64 -15.74 1.51
C GLN A 236 14.69 -16.69 0.76
N ARG A 237 13.45 -16.83 1.24
CA ARG A 237 12.43 -17.72 0.66
C ARG A 237 11.37 -16.99 -0.16
N SER A 238 11.42 -15.66 -0.17
CA SER A 238 10.44 -14.80 -0.81
C SER A 238 11.03 -14.11 -2.03
N GLU A 239 10.14 -13.62 -2.87
CA GLU A 239 10.45 -12.84 -4.05
C GLU A 239 10.97 -11.42 -3.71
N LEU A 240 10.94 -11.00 -2.43
CA LEU A 240 11.51 -9.74 -1.96
C LEU A 240 13.03 -9.80 -1.81
N GLY A 241 13.58 -10.97 -1.45
CA GLY A 241 15.01 -11.14 -1.16
C GLY A 241 15.95 -10.67 -2.27
N PRO A 242 15.70 -11.03 -3.55
CA PRO A 242 16.51 -10.56 -4.67
C PRO A 242 16.55 -9.04 -4.86
N LEU A 243 15.53 -8.30 -4.43
CA LEU A 243 15.48 -6.84 -4.57
C LEU A 243 16.27 -6.10 -3.48
N VAL A 244 16.60 -6.75 -2.36
CA VAL A 244 17.24 -6.10 -1.22
C VAL A 244 18.59 -5.45 -1.58
N PRO A 245 19.52 -6.11 -2.31
CA PRO A 245 20.78 -5.47 -2.68
C PRO A 245 20.59 -4.25 -3.59
N ASP A 246 19.69 -4.35 -4.57
CA ASP A 246 19.44 -3.28 -5.55
C ASP A 246 18.81 -2.05 -4.88
N THR A 247 17.84 -2.27 -4.01
CA THR A 247 17.17 -1.21 -3.24
C THR A 247 18.09 -0.57 -2.20
N LEU A 248 18.96 -1.36 -1.55
CA LEU A 248 20.00 -0.85 -0.66
C LEU A 248 20.98 0.06 -1.42
N GLN A 249 21.47 -0.39 -2.58
CA GLN A 249 22.39 0.39 -3.40
C GLN A 249 21.73 1.66 -3.94
N LEU A 250 20.47 1.57 -4.39
CA LEU A 250 19.69 2.72 -4.83
C LEU A 250 19.53 3.74 -3.70
N ALA A 251 19.10 3.30 -2.51
CA ALA A 251 18.90 4.20 -1.38
C ALA A 251 20.20 4.87 -0.93
N ALA A 252 21.32 4.13 -0.88
CA ALA A 252 22.63 4.72 -0.57
C ALA A 252 23.03 5.81 -1.58
N ARG A 253 22.81 5.59 -2.88
CA ARG A 253 23.05 6.61 -3.92
C ARG A 253 22.15 7.83 -3.73
N LEU A 254 20.85 7.62 -3.48
CA LEU A 254 19.89 8.70 -3.29
C LEU A 254 20.23 9.55 -2.07
N CYS A 255 20.65 8.96 -0.95
CA CYS A 255 21.08 9.70 0.23
C CYS A 255 22.25 10.65 -0.05
N ALA A 256 23.17 10.26 -0.95
CA ALA A 256 24.32 11.04 -1.36
C ALA A 256 24.02 12.08 -2.46
N ASP A 257 22.93 11.90 -3.20
CA ASP A 257 22.52 12.78 -4.30
C ASP A 257 21.88 14.06 -3.74
N ARG A 258 22.59 15.18 -3.87
CA ARG A 258 22.10 16.50 -3.42
C ARG A 258 21.03 17.10 -4.33
N ASN A 259 20.87 16.56 -5.54
CA ASN A 259 19.87 17.02 -6.50
C ASN A 259 18.56 16.22 -6.41
N ALA A 260 18.56 15.11 -5.66
CA ALA A 260 17.35 14.37 -5.39
C ALA A 260 16.43 15.17 -4.45
N SER A 261 15.11 15.06 -4.69
CA SER A 261 14.07 15.60 -3.80
C SER A 261 14.36 15.22 -2.35
N GLU A 262 14.23 16.18 -1.44
CA GLU A 262 14.41 16.01 0.00
C GLU A 262 13.55 14.87 0.56
N PHE A 263 12.34 14.67 0.02
CA PHE A 263 11.45 13.60 0.42
C PHE A 263 11.89 12.23 -0.08
N LEU A 264 12.43 12.17 -1.31
CA LEU A 264 13.03 10.93 -1.82
C LEU A 264 14.27 10.54 -1.01
N ARG A 265 15.09 11.53 -0.62
CA ARG A 265 16.24 11.32 0.27
C ARG A 265 15.80 10.85 1.65
N ALA A 266 14.78 11.47 2.24
CA ALA A 266 14.23 11.06 3.53
C ALA A 266 13.69 9.63 3.47
N ARG A 267 12.95 9.26 2.42
CA ARG A 267 12.51 7.88 2.19
C ARG A 267 13.68 6.92 2.05
N ALA A 268 14.73 7.29 1.31
CA ALA A 268 15.93 6.48 1.18
C ALA A 268 16.62 6.24 2.55
N PHE A 269 16.71 7.26 3.41
CA PHE A 269 17.22 7.09 4.77
C PHE A 269 16.36 6.15 5.61
N SER A 270 15.03 6.33 5.59
CA SER A 270 14.09 5.45 6.30
C SER A 270 14.20 4.00 5.82
N HIS A 271 14.34 3.80 4.50
CA HIS A 271 14.54 2.50 3.89
C HIS A 271 15.85 1.83 4.35
N LEU A 272 16.97 2.57 4.34
CA LEU A 272 18.26 2.08 4.83
C LEU A 272 18.20 1.72 6.32
N HIS A 273 17.51 2.53 7.14
CA HIS A 273 17.33 2.25 8.55
C HIS A 273 16.62 0.91 8.77
N ARG A 274 15.50 0.68 8.07
CA ARG A 274 14.75 -0.60 8.16
C ARG A 274 15.55 -1.80 7.65
N LEU A 275 16.32 -1.65 6.57
CA LEU A 275 17.19 -2.72 6.06
C LEU A 275 18.43 -2.95 6.93
N GLY A 276 18.89 -1.96 7.69
CA GLY A 276 20.08 -2.06 8.54
C GLY A 276 20.00 -3.20 9.55
N ASP A 277 18.81 -3.43 10.12
CA ASP A 277 18.57 -4.55 11.04
C ASP A 277 18.67 -5.91 10.34
N ILE A 278 18.13 -6.02 9.12
CA ILE A 278 18.19 -7.22 8.29
C ILE A 278 19.64 -7.52 7.91
N VAL A 279 20.37 -6.52 7.41
CA VAL A 279 21.79 -6.66 7.01
C VAL A 279 22.64 -7.08 8.20
N THR A 280 22.43 -6.48 9.37
CA THR A 280 23.14 -6.85 10.61
C THR A 280 22.91 -8.32 10.96
N GLN A 281 21.68 -8.82 10.83
CA GLN A 281 21.36 -10.22 11.07
C GLN A 281 21.97 -11.17 10.02
N MET A 282 22.10 -10.74 8.77
CA MET A 282 22.76 -11.53 7.71
C MET A 282 24.27 -11.62 7.89
N VAL A 283 24.91 -10.55 8.39
CA VAL A 283 26.37 -10.46 8.57
C VAL A 283 26.84 -11.09 9.89
N ARG A 284 25.95 -11.25 10.88
CA ARG A 284 26.31 -11.97 12.13
C ARG A 284 26.76 -13.39 11.77
N PRO A 285 28.03 -13.76 12.06
CA PRO A 285 28.46 -15.13 11.87
C PRO A 285 27.57 -16.03 12.73
N SER A 286 27.09 -17.12 12.14
CA SER A 286 26.36 -18.16 12.87
C SER A 286 27.19 -18.50 14.11
N ALA A 287 26.72 -18.16 15.31
CA ALA A 287 27.45 -18.38 16.56
C ALA A 287 27.83 -19.85 16.82
N PHE A 288 27.37 -20.77 15.99
CA PHE A 288 27.77 -22.17 15.95
C PHE A 288 29.13 -22.46 15.32
N LEU A 289 29.69 -21.57 14.49
CA LEU A 289 30.99 -21.79 13.84
C LEU A 289 32.20 -21.40 14.71
N CYS A 290 32.02 -20.56 15.73
CA CYS A 290 33.11 -20.21 16.64
C CYS A 290 33.38 -21.26 17.74
N CYS A 291 32.45 -22.20 18.00
CA CYS A 291 32.71 -23.30 18.93
C CYS A 291 33.57 -24.42 18.34
N ALA A 292 33.76 -24.47 17.01
CA ALA A 292 34.62 -25.47 16.37
C ALA A 292 36.13 -25.14 16.43
N LEU A 293 36.50 -23.92 16.80
CA LEU A 293 37.90 -23.47 16.90
C LEU A 293 38.40 -23.36 18.35
N ALA A 294 37.56 -23.68 19.33
CA ALA A 294 37.93 -23.72 20.75
C ALA A 294 37.89 -25.17 21.29
N CYS A 295 38.59 -26.09 20.64
CA CYS A 295 38.92 -27.39 21.23
C CYS A 295 40.45 -27.48 21.42
N PRO A 296 40.99 -27.09 22.58
CA PRO A 296 42.38 -27.35 22.89
C PRO A 296 42.52 -28.81 23.36
N CYS A 297 43.43 -29.52 22.68
CA CYS A 297 44.05 -30.79 23.04
C CYS A 297 43.69 -31.35 24.44
N ARG A 298 42.97 -32.49 24.48
CA ARG A 298 43.14 -33.48 25.54
C ARG A 298 43.79 -34.73 24.96
N SER A 299 45.12 -34.75 25.01
CA SER A 299 45.93 -35.97 25.00
C SER A 299 46.65 -36.06 26.34
N ARG A 300 46.31 -37.09 27.14
CA ARG A 300 47.13 -37.77 28.16
C ARG A 300 46.31 -38.91 28.77
N CYS A 301 46.47 -40.10 28.18
CA CYS A 301 46.86 -41.33 28.84
C CYS A 301 47.81 -42.05 27.88
#